data_AF-A0A950U055-F1
#
_entry.id   AF-A0A950U055-F1
#
_cell.length_a   1.000
_cell.length_b   1.000
_cell.length_c   1.000
_cell.angle_alpha   90.00
_cell.angle_beta   90.00
_cell.angle_gamma   90.00
#
_symmetry.space_group_name_H-M   'P 1'
#
loop_
_entity.id
_entity.type
_entity.pdbx_description
1 polymer ?
#
loop_
_entity_poly.entity_id
_entity_poly.type
_entity_poly.pdbx_seq_one_letter_code
_entity_poly.pdbx_strand_id
1 'polypeptide(L)'
;MALLPPTARRVEQNTDDEINQQIRRRTEQNVQYYAAHPELINQRLYELDREWDIERVLEANAATIAAGGLILGLLRHRGFLALPLLVAGFLLQHAIQGWCPPVPFFRRRGVRTAAEIACERAALKSLRGDFAAVERMPNTAERANAAFRAATA
;
A
#
# COMPACT_ATOMS: atom_id res chain seq x y z
N MET A 1 18.49 -18.78 -2.10
CA MET A 1 17.26 -19.35 -2.67
C MET A 1 16.13 -19.11 -1.68
N ALA A 2 15.45 -17.96 -1.77
CA ALA A 2 14.33 -17.64 -0.90
C ALA A 2 13.06 -18.27 -1.51
N LEU A 3 12.49 -19.25 -0.82
CA LEU A 3 11.39 -20.10 -1.31
C LEU A 3 9.99 -19.48 -1.18
N LEU A 4 9.90 -18.19 -0.81
CA LEU A 4 8.68 -17.41 -0.86
C LEU A 4 9.04 -16.00 -1.35
N PRO A 5 8.38 -15.46 -2.40
CA PRO A 5 8.56 -14.06 -2.75
C PRO A 5 8.20 -13.21 -1.53
N PRO A 6 8.96 -12.12 -1.25
CA PRO A 6 8.59 -11.16 -0.21
C PRO A 6 7.12 -10.81 -0.40
N THR A 7 6.30 -10.96 0.65
CA THR A 7 4.84 -10.72 0.59
C THR A 7 4.51 -9.39 -0.10
N ALA A 8 5.33 -8.37 0.17
CA ALA A 8 5.23 -7.04 -0.41
C ALA A 8 5.33 -6.95 -1.95
N ARG A 9 5.93 -7.93 -2.65
CA ARG A 9 6.13 -7.87 -4.12
C ARG A 9 5.19 -8.75 -4.93
N ARG A 10 4.31 -9.53 -4.29
CA ARG A 10 3.40 -10.45 -5.01
C ARG A 10 2.43 -9.71 -5.91
N VAL A 11 1.93 -8.56 -5.45
CA VAL A 11 1.04 -7.70 -6.22
C VAL A 11 1.75 -7.17 -7.47
N GLU A 12 2.97 -6.65 -7.31
CA GLU A 12 3.78 -6.16 -8.43
C GLU A 12 4.07 -7.27 -9.44
N GLN A 13 4.45 -8.47 -8.98
CA GLN A 13 4.75 -9.62 -9.82
C GLN A 13 3.55 -10.18 -10.60
N ASN A 14 2.33 -9.92 -10.13
CA ASN A 14 1.08 -10.36 -10.77
C ASN A 14 0.30 -9.21 -11.43
N THR A 15 0.93 -8.04 -11.56
CA THR A 15 0.38 -6.88 -12.26
C THR A 15 1.10 -6.73 -13.60
N ASP A 16 0.37 -6.41 -14.67
CA ASP A 16 0.95 -6.15 -15.99
C ASP A 16 2.07 -5.11 -15.91
N ASP A 17 3.21 -5.37 -16.56
CA ASP A 17 4.41 -4.52 -16.46
C ASP A 17 4.15 -3.06 -16.84
N GLU A 18 3.27 -2.81 -17.82
CA GLU A 18 2.87 -1.46 -18.23
C GLU A 18 2.23 -0.67 -17.07
N ILE A 19 1.40 -1.31 -16.25
CA ILE A 19 0.75 -0.68 -15.09
C ILE A 19 1.80 -0.37 -14.02
N ASN A 20 2.70 -1.33 -13.74
CA ASN A 20 3.79 -1.13 -12.79
C ASN A 20 4.69 0.04 -13.22
N GLN A 21 5.02 0.12 -14.52
CA GLN A 21 5.80 1.23 -15.07
C GLN A 21 5.04 2.56 -14.99
N GLN A 22 3.74 2.58 -15.25
CA GLN A 22 2.92 3.78 -15.14
C GLN A 22 2.91 4.33 -13.71
N ILE A 23 2.72 3.45 -12.72
CA ILE A 23 2.75 3.83 -11.30
C ILE A 23 4.13 4.36 -10.91
N ARG A 24 5.20 3.70 -11.35
CA ARG A 24 6.58 4.14 -11.11
C ARG A 24 6.85 5.53 -11.70
N ARG A 25 6.52 5.76 -12.96
CA ARG A 25 6.69 7.06 -13.64
C ARG A 25 5.93 8.16 -12.92
N ARG A 26 4.70 7.88 -12.47
CA ARG A 26 3.90 8.83 -11.68
C ARG A 26 4.59 9.18 -10.36
N THR A 27 5.12 8.19 -9.65
CA THR A 27 5.87 8.43 -8.41
C THR A 27 7.12 9.29 -8.66
N GLU A 28 7.88 9.00 -9.71
CA GLU A 28 9.06 9.79 -10.09
C GLU A 28 8.70 11.24 -10.44
N GLN A 29 7.63 11.44 -11.21
CA GLN A 29 7.12 12.77 -11.55
C GLN A 29 6.68 13.56 -10.31
N ASN A 30 5.98 12.91 -9.37
CA ASN A 30 5.61 13.55 -8.11
C ASN A 30 6.85 14.00 -7.34
N VAL A 31 7.85 13.13 -7.18
CA VAL A 31 9.08 13.46 -6.45
C VAL A 31 9.80 14.65 -7.11
N GLN A 32 9.91 14.67 -8.44
CA GLN A 32 10.50 15.79 -9.17
C GLN A 32 9.69 17.10 -8.98
N TYR A 33 8.37 17.02 -9.04
CA TYR A 33 7.49 18.17 -8.85
C TYR A 33 7.67 18.77 -7.44
N TYR A 34 7.66 17.95 -6.39
CA TYR A 34 7.80 18.40 -5.02
C TYR A 34 9.25 18.81 -4.66
N ALA A 35 10.26 18.32 -5.38
CA ALA A 35 11.61 18.84 -5.26
C ALA A 35 11.70 20.32 -5.71
N ALA A 36 10.92 20.72 -6.71
CA ALA A 36 10.82 22.10 -7.16
C ALA A 36 9.86 22.96 -6.30
N HIS A 37 9.00 22.33 -5.49
CA HIS A 37 7.98 22.98 -4.66
C HIS A 37 8.03 22.46 -3.22
N PRO A 38 9.13 22.70 -2.49
CA PRO A 38 9.35 22.12 -1.16
C PRO A 38 8.28 22.53 -0.12
N GLU A 39 7.66 23.70 -0.29
CA GLU A 39 6.57 24.21 0.54
C GLU A 39 5.32 23.30 0.53
N LEU A 40 5.12 22.53 -0.54
CA LEU A 40 3.98 21.62 -0.69
C LEU A 40 4.26 20.21 -0.14
N ILE A 41 5.50 19.88 0.24
CA ILE A 41 5.88 18.53 0.70
C ILE A 41 5.07 18.10 1.92
N ASN A 42 4.85 19.01 2.87
CA ASN A 42 4.10 18.69 4.09
C ASN A 42 2.65 18.28 3.77
N GLN A 43 2.01 18.98 2.84
CA GLN A 43 0.66 18.64 2.39
C GLN A 43 0.66 17.27 1.71
N ARG A 44 1.63 17.01 0.82
CA ARG A 44 1.69 15.72 0.13
C ARG A 44 1.93 14.55 1.08
N LEU A 45 2.79 14.71 2.09
CA LEU A 45 2.99 13.69 3.11
C LEU A 45 1.69 13.37 3.87
N TYR A 46 0.91 14.41 4.20
CA TYR A 46 -0.41 14.22 4.81
C TYR A 46 -1.39 13.47 3.90
N GLU A 47 -1.36 13.73 2.59
CA GLU A 47 -2.15 12.98 1.61
C GLU A 47 -1.71 11.51 1.54
N LEU A 48 -0.41 11.24 1.53
CA LEU A 48 0.16 9.88 1.49
C LEU A 48 -0.22 9.06 2.73
N ASP A 49 -0.34 9.69 3.91
CA ASP A 49 -0.76 9.01 5.14
C ASP A 49 -2.24 8.61 5.13
N ARG A 50 -3.04 9.28 4.29
CA ARG A 50 -4.46 8.99 4.11
C ARG A 50 -4.75 8.15 2.87
N GLU A 51 -3.75 7.93 2.03
CA GLU A 51 -3.89 7.10 0.85
C GLU A 51 -4.12 5.64 1.24
N TRP A 52 -5.07 5.00 0.57
CA TRP A 52 -5.35 3.59 0.81
C TRP A 52 -4.48 2.74 -0.11
N ASP A 53 -3.69 1.87 0.49
CA ASP A 53 -2.97 0.84 -0.23
C ASP A 53 -3.92 -0.27 -0.71
N ILE A 54 -3.41 -1.06 -1.67
CA ILE A 54 -4.15 -2.15 -2.30
C ILE A 54 -4.67 -3.20 -1.32
N GLU A 55 -3.94 -3.49 -0.24
CA GLU A 55 -4.34 -4.50 0.75
C GLU A 55 -5.55 -3.99 1.54
N ARG A 56 -5.47 -2.74 2.04
CA ARG A 56 -6.59 -2.08 2.73
C ARG A 56 -7.84 -1.97 1.86
N VAL A 57 -7.69 -1.60 0.58
CA VAL A 57 -8.83 -1.55 -0.36
C VAL A 57 -9.46 -2.92 -0.50
N LEU A 58 -8.66 -3.97 -0.70
CA LEU A 58 -9.15 -5.32 -0.91
C LEU A 58 -9.88 -5.86 0.33
N GLU A 59 -9.28 -5.72 1.51
CA GLU A 59 -9.83 -6.21 2.77
C GLU A 59 -11.13 -5.49 3.15
N ALA A 60 -11.17 -4.15 3.05
CA ALA A 60 -12.36 -3.38 3.39
C ALA A 60 -13.55 -3.73 2.49
N ASN A 61 -13.31 -3.90 1.18
CA ASN A 61 -14.36 -4.30 0.25
C ASN A 61 -14.82 -5.74 0.49
N ALA A 62 -13.89 -6.67 0.71
CA ALA A 62 -14.21 -8.06 1.03
C ALA A 62 -15.04 -8.16 2.32
N ALA A 63 -14.61 -7.48 3.39
CA ALA A 63 -15.33 -7.44 4.66
C ALA A 63 -16.73 -6.84 4.50
N THR A 64 -16.87 -5.77 3.73
CA THR A 64 -18.17 -5.12 3.46
C THR A 64 -19.13 -6.07 2.73
N ILE A 65 -18.66 -6.77 1.69
CA ILE A 65 -19.48 -7.73 0.93
C ILE A 65 -19.86 -8.92 1.80
N ALA A 66 -18.90 -9.47 2.57
CA ALA A 66 -19.15 -10.60 3.45
C ALA A 66 -20.14 -10.24 4.56
N ALA A 67 -19.96 -9.09 5.23
CA ALA A 67 -20.87 -8.62 6.27
C ALA A 67 -22.28 -8.35 5.72
N GLY A 68 -22.39 -7.69 4.56
CA GLY A 68 -23.66 -7.46 3.89
C GLY A 68 -24.38 -8.77 3.53
N GLY A 69 -23.65 -9.74 2.97
CA GLY A 69 -24.17 -11.07 2.67
C GLY A 69 -24.61 -11.83 3.92
N LEU A 70 -23.87 -11.72 5.02
CA LEU A 70 -24.24 -12.32 6.30
C LEU A 70 -25.53 -11.71 6.87
N ILE A 71 -25.63 -10.39 6.91
CA ILE A 71 -26.82 -9.67 7.39
C ILE A 71 -28.05 -10.07 6.56
N LEU A 72 -27.94 -10.05 5.23
CA LEU A 72 -29.03 -10.48 4.35
C LEU A 72 -29.36 -11.97 4.49
N GLY A 73 -28.35 -12.80 4.78
CA GLY A 73 -28.49 -14.24 5.03
C GLY A 73 -29.33 -14.54 6.27
N LEU A 74 -29.10 -13.76 7.32
CA LEU A 74 -29.82 -13.88 8.59
C LEU A 74 -31.22 -13.24 8.54
N LEU A 75 -31.35 -12.08 7.90
CA LEU A 75 -32.60 -11.30 7.93
C LEU A 75 -33.59 -11.62 6.80
N ARG A 76 -33.10 -12.04 5.62
CA ARG A 76 -33.94 -12.11 4.41
C ARG A 76 -34.05 -13.50 3.81
N HIS A 77 -32.92 -14.16 3.52
CA HIS A 77 -32.93 -15.47 2.88
C HIS A 77 -31.57 -16.19 3.04
N ARG A 78 -31.58 -17.46 3.45
CA ARG A 78 -30.36 -18.25 3.71
C ARG A 78 -29.42 -18.33 2.51
N GLY A 79 -29.93 -18.18 1.28
CA GLY A 79 -29.10 -18.15 0.07
C GLY A 79 -28.06 -17.03 0.04
N PHE A 80 -28.25 -15.92 0.78
CA PHE A 80 -27.25 -14.86 0.87
C PHE A 80 -26.00 -15.27 1.68
N LEU A 81 -26.06 -16.34 2.47
CA LEU A 81 -24.89 -16.91 3.16
C LEU A 81 -23.86 -17.49 2.18
N ALA A 82 -24.23 -17.70 0.91
CA ALA A 82 -23.28 -18.06 -0.13
C ALA A 82 -22.24 -16.93 -0.37
N LEU A 83 -22.61 -15.65 -0.20
CA LEU A 83 -21.71 -14.52 -0.41
C LEU A 83 -20.51 -14.51 0.57
N PRO A 84 -20.68 -14.53 1.90
CA PRO A 84 -19.55 -14.58 2.82
C PRO A 84 -18.72 -15.86 2.63
N LEU A 85 -19.35 -16.99 2.27
CA LEU A 85 -18.62 -18.22 1.98
C LEU A 85 -17.72 -18.08 0.74
N LEU A 86 -18.22 -17.48 -0.34
CA LEU A 86 -17.45 -17.22 -1.55
C LEU A 86 -16.30 -16.24 -1.30
N VAL A 87 -16.56 -15.14 -0.58
CA VAL A 87 -15.53 -14.16 -0.22
C VAL A 87 -14.43 -14.81 0.62
N ALA A 88 -14.79 -15.61 1.64
CA ALA A 88 -13.83 -16.32 2.47
C ALA A 88 -13.00 -17.33 1.67
N GLY A 89 -13.65 -18.11 0.79
CA GLY A 89 -12.97 -19.04 -0.10
C GLY A 89 -11.99 -18.34 -1.04
N PHE A 90 -12.36 -17.18 -1.55
CA PHE A 90 -11.51 -16.37 -2.40
C PHE A 90 -10.29 -15.80 -1.67
N LEU A 91 -10.48 -15.27 -0.45
CA LEU A 91 -9.36 -14.81 0.39
C LEU A 91 -8.41 -15.95 0.75
N LEU A 92 -8.95 -17.15 1.04
CA LEU A 92 -8.15 -18.33 1.33
C LEU A 92 -7.34 -18.77 0.09
N GLN A 93 -7.99 -18.81 -1.09
CA GLN A 93 -7.29 -19.07 -2.35
C GLN A 93 -6.18 -18.03 -2.56
N HIS A 94 -6.47 -16.75 -2.36
CA HIS A 94 -5.49 -15.68 -2.53
C HIS A 94 -4.29 -15.82 -1.59
N ALA A 95 -4.52 -16.13 -0.32
CA ALA A 95 -3.46 -16.34 0.66
C ALA A 95 -2.52 -17.50 0.25
N ILE A 96 -3.06 -18.55 -0.36
CA ILE A 96 -2.31 -19.75 -0.78
C ILE A 96 -1.62 -19.54 -2.13
N GLN A 97 -2.33 -18.99 -3.12
CA GLN A 97 -1.90 -18.92 -4.52
C GLN A 97 -1.29 -17.57 -4.91
N GLY A 98 -1.48 -16.53 -4.11
CA GLY A 98 -0.93 -15.18 -4.36
C GLY A 98 -1.62 -14.38 -5.46
N TRP A 99 -2.58 -14.96 -6.18
CA TRP A 99 -3.34 -14.29 -7.24
C TRP A 99 -4.72 -13.82 -6.74
N CYS A 100 -5.19 -12.68 -7.25
CA CYS A 100 -6.46 -12.05 -6.85
C CYS A 100 -7.06 -11.27 -8.02
N PRO A 101 -8.14 -11.73 -8.68
CA PRO A 101 -8.80 -11.03 -9.80
C PRO A 101 -9.15 -9.55 -9.56
N PRO A 102 -9.55 -9.11 -8.35
CA PRO A 102 -9.72 -7.70 -8.03
C PRO A 102 -8.43 -6.86 -8.13
N VAL A 103 -7.26 -7.46 -7.88
CA VAL A 103 -6.00 -6.69 -7.80
C VAL A 103 -5.66 -6.03 -9.13
N PRO A 104 -5.60 -6.72 -10.29
CA PRO A 104 -5.39 -6.06 -11.58
C PRO A 104 -6.39 -4.93 -11.86
N PHE A 105 -7.66 -5.09 -11.46
CA PHE A 105 -8.68 -4.07 -11.64
C PHE A 105 -8.39 -2.79 -10.84
N PHE A 106 -8.03 -2.91 -9.56
CA PHE A 106 -7.67 -1.77 -8.72
C PHE A 106 -6.33 -1.16 -9.13
N ARG A 107 -5.35 -1.99 -9.51
CA ARG A 107 -4.03 -1.54 -10.02
C ARG A 107 -4.18 -0.70 -11.29
N ARG A 108 -5.04 -1.09 -12.23
CA ARG A 108 -5.38 -0.29 -13.43
C ARG A 108 -6.03 1.05 -13.11
N ARG A 109 -6.72 1.16 -11.97
CA ARG A 109 -7.25 2.43 -11.45
C ARG A 109 -6.22 3.27 -10.68
N GLY A 110 -4.97 2.82 -10.61
CA GLY A 110 -3.86 3.52 -9.98
C GLY A 110 -3.77 3.32 -8.46
N VAL A 111 -4.42 2.30 -7.89
CA VAL A 111 -4.25 1.94 -6.47
C VAL A 111 -2.86 1.36 -6.26
N ARG A 112 -2.11 1.95 -5.32
CA ARG A 112 -0.70 1.64 -5.08
C ARG A 112 -0.51 0.64 -3.96
N THR A 113 0.63 -0.03 -3.95
CA THR A 113 1.05 -0.86 -2.82
C THR A 113 1.54 0.02 -1.67
N ALA A 114 1.53 -0.51 -0.45
CA ALA A 114 2.12 0.17 0.70
C ALA A 114 3.60 0.50 0.47
N ALA A 115 4.34 -0.37 -0.23
CA ALA A 115 5.74 -0.17 -0.57
C ALA A 115 5.95 1.00 -1.55
N GLU A 116 5.10 1.13 -2.57
CA GLU A 116 5.14 2.24 -3.53
C GLU A 116 4.84 3.59 -2.84
N ILE A 117 3.83 3.63 -1.97
CA ILE A 117 3.49 4.81 -1.16
C ILE A 117 4.64 5.17 -0.22
N ALA A 118 5.22 4.17 0.47
CA ALA A 118 6.34 4.36 1.36
C ALA A 118 7.60 4.86 0.63
N CYS A 119 7.82 4.41 -0.61
CA CYS A 119 8.91 4.90 -1.45
C CYS A 119 8.78 6.39 -1.76
N GLU A 120 7.60 6.85 -2.17
CA GLU A 120 7.35 8.29 -2.37
C GLU A 120 7.54 9.05 -1.05
N ARG A 121 6.96 8.57 0.06
CA ARG A 121 7.10 9.19 1.38
C ARG A 121 8.57 9.36 1.78
N ALA A 122 9.37 8.31 1.63
CA ALA A 122 10.79 8.33 1.96
C ALA A 122 11.57 9.33 1.10
N ALA A 123 11.28 9.40 -0.21
CA ALA A 123 11.89 10.37 -1.11
C ALA A 123 11.55 11.81 -0.71
N LEU A 124 10.28 12.09 -0.40
CA LEU A 124 9.83 13.42 0.02
C LEU A 124 10.41 13.84 1.37
N LYS A 125 10.49 12.93 2.35
CA LYS A 125 11.17 13.19 3.64
C LYS A 125 12.66 13.49 3.45
N SER A 126 13.31 12.81 2.50
CA SER A 126 14.70 13.11 2.13
C SER A 126 14.84 14.52 1.56
N LEU A 127 13.95 14.93 0.64
CA LEU A 127 13.92 16.28 0.10
C LEU A 127 13.62 17.36 1.17
N ARG A 128 12.76 17.06 2.14
CA ARG A 128 12.45 17.95 3.28
C ARG A 128 13.63 18.10 4.25
N GLY A 129 14.58 17.16 4.24
CA GLY A 129 15.77 17.19 5.10
C GLY A 129 15.60 16.43 6.43
N ASP A 130 14.57 15.58 6.58
CA ASP A 130 14.30 14.85 7.82
C ASP A 130 15.48 13.97 8.28
N PHE A 131 16.28 13.50 7.32
CA PHE A 131 17.44 12.64 7.58
C PHE A 131 18.72 13.43 7.89
N ALA A 132 18.75 14.75 7.71
CA ALA A 132 19.96 15.57 7.94
C ALA A 132 20.39 15.57 9.41
N ALA A 133 19.46 15.40 10.35
CA ALA A 133 19.77 15.27 11.78
C ALA A 133 20.44 13.93 12.10
N VAL A 134 20.15 12.86 11.35
CA VAL A 134 20.71 11.51 11.55
C VAL A 134 22.22 11.50 11.28
N GLU A 135 22.66 12.23 10.26
CA GLU A 135 24.08 12.31 9.89
C GLU A 135 24.94 13.07 10.90
N ARG A 136 24.33 13.98 11.68
CA ARG A 136 25.02 14.86 12.63
C ARG A 136 25.18 14.26 14.04
N MET A 137 24.56 13.12 14.33
CA MET A 137 24.60 12.52 15.66
C MET A 137 25.97 11.87 15.94
N PRO A 138 26.60 12.17 17.10
CA PRO A 138 27.99 11.80 17.38
C PRO A 138 28.20 10.32 17.69
N ASN A 139 27.18 9.62 18.22
CA ASN A 139 27.29 8.22 18.63
C ASN A 139 26.27 7.32 17.90
N THR A 140 26.59 6.03 17.82
CA THR A 140 25.81 5.02 17.08
C THR A 140 24.39 4.85 17.63
N ALA A 141 24.20 4.94 18.94
CA ALA A 141 22.89 4.75 19.59
C ALA A 141 21.92 5.90 19.28
N GLU A 142 22.39 7.14 19.35
CA GLU A 142 21.63 8.34 18.99
C GLU A 142 21.34 8.38 17.50
N ARG A 143 22.31 8.00 16.65
CA ARG A 143 22.09 7.83 15.21
C ARG A 143 20.98 6.83 14.91
N ALA A 144 20.98 5.67 15.59
CA ALA A 144 19.95 4.65 15.40
C ALA A 144 18.56 5.16 15.82
N ASN A 145 18.47 5.84 16.96
CA ASN A 145 17.21 6.42 17.44
C ASN A 145 16.70 7.54 16.52
N ALA A 146 17.58 8.41 16.04
CA ALA A 146 17.24 9.48 15.10
C ALA A 146 16.78 8.90 13.75
N ALA A 147 17.49 7.89 13.24
CA ALA A 147 17.11 7.19 12.01
C ALA A 147 15.73 6.54 12.12
N PHE A 148 15.45 5.87 13.25
CA PHE A 148 14.15 5.26 13.49
C PHE A 148 13.04 6.32 13.50
N ARG A 149 13.21 7.42 14.25
CA ARG A 149 12.23 8.51 14.30
C ARG A 149 11.98 9.15 12.93
N ALA A 150 13.04 9.43 12.16
CA ALA A 150 12.90 10.00 10.81
C ALA A 150 12.14 9.05 9.86
N ALA A 151 12.38 7.74 9.97
CA ALA A 151 11.68 6.74 9.18
C ALA A 151 10.19 6.64 9.55
N THR A 152 9.85 6.73 10.84
CA THR A 152 8.48 6.50 11.36
C THR A 152 7.61 7.75 11.53
N ALA A 153 8.20 8.95 11.51
CA ALA A 153 7.48 10.23 11.66
C ALA A 153 6.55 10.56 10.49
#